data_AF-A0A9E3BYA7-F1
#
_entry.id   AF-A0A9E3BYA7-F1
#
_cell.length_a   1.000
_cell.length_b   1.000
_cell.length_c   1.000
_cell.angle_alpha   90.00
_cell.angle_beta   90.00
_cell.angle_gamma   90.00
#
_symmetry.space_group_name_H-M   'P 1'
#
loop_
_entity.id
_entity.type
_entity.pdbx_description
1 polymer ?
#
loop_
_entity_poly.entity_id
_entity_poly.type
_entity_poly.pdbx_seq_one_letter_code
_entity_poly.pdbx_strand_id
1 'polypeptide(L)'
;MNITPQELGPEGYEEILRTRALYPADTAMRVRPASVPLSVGRILAALVAATAAGALVHSPALTMVLLGVFVLVMLVIAFVGTERLPAQYQIPLTAYEVREVQQNVKDPLQRSFLELVVSAINTPPTQDADAEESVRDALRALGAGIAELVPLTAPEPNDDPAALAAEAARLSAEASAEADAVVASSLRRRAEALTRQAEIAARTATLLRRNDALRQEIAGQIAALRTSLAAFRIGGRQTAHELADVAASIQRVAIEAGAMTQARDEIAVALLGSSEALGGHER
;
A
#
# COMPACT_ATOMS: atom_id res chain seq x y z
N MET A 1 18.94 8.42 17.26
CA MET A 1 18.66 7.04 16.78
C MET A 1 18.91 6.97 15.28
N ASN A 2 19.60 5.95 14.77
CA ASN A 2 19.83 5.80 13.31
C ASN A 2 18.64 5.06 12.69
N ILE A 3 17.85 5.76 11.87
CA ILE A 3 16.73 5.17 11.11
C ILE A 3 17.16 5.04 9.65
N THR A 4 16.94 3.88 9.03
CA THR A 4 17.31 3.64 7.63
C THR A 4 16.09 3.73 6.70
N PRO A 5 16.26 4.04 5.39
CA PRO A 5 15.15 4.11 4.44
C PRO A 5 14.27 2.86 4.36
N GLN A 6 14.83 1.68 4.66
CA GLN A 6 14.11 0.41 4.67
C GLN A 6 13.06 0.34 5.79
N GLU A 7 13.20 1.16 6.83
CA GLU A 7 12.31 1.17 7.99
C GLU A 7 11.06 2.05 7.77
N LEU A 8 10.97 2.74 6.63
CA LEU A 8 9.83 3.59 6.26
C LEU A 8 8.79 2.94 5.34
N GLY A 9 9.02 1.69 4.92
CA GLY A 9 8.17 1.00 3.95
C GLY A 9 8.43 1.43 2.48
N PRO A 10 7.78 0.75 1.51
CA PRO A 10 8.11 0.86 0.09
C PRO A 10 7.86 2.24 -0.51
N GLU A 11 6.74 2.90 -0.17
CA GLU A 11 6.42 4.23 -0.71
C GLU A 11 7.33 5.33 -0.16
N GLY A 12 7.64 5.29 1.13
CA GLY A 12 8.60 6.22 1.75
C GLY A 12 10.00 6.04 1.17
N TYR A 13 10.40 4.79 0.90
CA TYR A 13 11.67 4.45 0.29
C TYR A 13 11.81 5.03 -1.13
N GLU A 14 10.81 4.85 -2.00
CA GLU A 14 10.87 5.35 -3.38
C GLU A 14 10.98 6.88 -3.47
N GLU A 15 10.22 7.62 -2.66
CA GLU A 15 10.26 9.08 -2.69
C GLU A 15 11.60 9.61 -2.11
N ILE A 16 12.18 8.95 -1.11
CA ILE A 16 13.52 9.28 -0.61
C ILE A 16 14.59 9.04 -1.66
N LEU A 17 14.52 7.91 -2.39
CA LEU A 17 15.44 7.65 -3.48
C LEU A 17 15.31 8.70 -4.59
N ARG A 18 14.09 9.16 -4.87
CA ARG A 18 13.83 10.24 -5.81
C ARG A 18 14.47 11.55 -5.36
N THR A 19 14.28 11.95 -4.10
CA THR A 19 14.89 13.16 -3.53
C THR A 19 16.42 13.09 -3.54
N ARG A 20 17.02 11.94 -3.18
CA ARG A 20 18.47 11.73 -3.25
C ARG A 20 19.02 11.72 -4.67
N ALA A 21 18.24 11.28 -5.66
CA ALA A 21 18.61 11.34 -7.07
C ALA A 21 18.55 12.78 -7.63
N LEU A 22 17.64 13.61 -7.10
CA LEU A 22 17.50 15.04 -7.44
C LEU A 22 18.60 15.90 -6.78
N TYR A 23 19.08 15.50 -5.60
CA TYR A 23 20.15 16.18 -4.86
C TYR A 23 21.24 15.19 -4.45
N PRO A 24 22.10 14.73 -5.39
CA PRO A 24 23.25 13.92 -5.02
C PRO A 24 24.11 14.72 -4.05
N ALA A 25 24.34 14.17 -2.85
CA ALA A 25 25.10 14.81 -1.80
C ALA A 25 26.54 15.08 -2.26
N ASP A 26 26.78 16.26 -2.83
CA ASP A 26 28.04 16.65 -3.45
C ASP A 26 29.08 17.10 -2.41
N THR A 27 29.13 16.46 -1.23
CA THR A 27 30.10 16.86 -0.18
C THR A 27 30.55 15.71 0.73
N ALA A 28 30.80 14.53 0.18
CA ALA A 28 31.71 13.58 0.81
C ALA A 28 32.43 12.70 -0.23
N MET A 29 33.65 13.11 -0.53
CA MET A 29 34.79 12.27 -0.89
C MET A 29 34.64 11.29 -2.07
N ARG A 30 35.39 11.62 -3.14
CA ARG A 30 35.75 10.76 -4.29
C ARG A 30 35.72 9.26 -3.98
N VAL A 31 34.64 8.60 -4.38
CA VAL A 31 34.66 7.19 -4.79
C VAL A 31 34.31 7.19 -6.28
N ARG A 32 35.23 6.72 -7.11
CA ARG A 32 34.96 6.50 -8.54
C ARG A 32 33.69 5.65 -8.66
N PRO A 33 32.63 6.10 -9.35
CA PRO A 33 31.51 5.23 -9.64
C PRO A 33 32.02 4.09 -10.54
N ALA A 34 31.79 2.85 -10.10
CA ALA A 34 31.87 1.70 -11.00
C ALA A 34 30.86 1.95 -12.11
N SER A 35 31.35 1.92 -13.35
CA SER A 35 30.55 2.14 -14.55
C SER A 35 29.36 1.18 -14.59
N VAL A 36 28.15 1.71 -14.38
CA VAL A 36 26.92 1.04 -14.81
C VAL A 36 27.05 0.84 -16.32
N PRO A 37 26.89 -0.39 -16.85
CA PRO A 37 26.95 -0.59 -18.28
C PRO A 37 25.86 0.25 -18.95
N LEU A 38 26.28 1.16 -19.82
CA LEU A 38 25.48 2.11 -20.62
C LEU A 38 24.34 1.46 -21.42
N SER A 39 24.23 0.13 -21.43
CA SER A 39 23.18 -0.64 -22.09
C SER A 39 21.84 -0.60 -21.34
N VAL A 40 21.83 -0.64 -20.00
CA VAL A 40 20.57 -0.78 -19.23
C VAL A 40 19.73 0.50 -19.26
N GLY A 41 20.38 1.67 -19.10
CA GLY A 41 19.70 2.97 -19.18
C GLY A 41 19.13 3.26 -20.57
N ARG A 42 19.79 2.77 -21.63
CA ARG A 42 19.29 2.89 -23.02
C ARG A 42 18.08 2.00 -23.29
N ILE A 43 18.04 0.81 -22.70
CA ILE A 43 16.90 -0.11 -22.83
C ILE A 43 15.66 0.46 -22.14
N LEU A 44 15.80 1.00 -20.93
CA LEU A 44 14.70 1.66 -20.21
C LEU A 44 14.19 2.92 -20.91
N ALA A 45 15.09 3.77 -21.42
CA ALA A 45 14.71 4.96 -22.18
C ALA A 45 14.00 4.61 -23.50
N ALA A 46 14.43 3.54 -24.19
CA ALA A 46 13.75 3.06 -25.40
C ALA A 46 12.35 2.49 -25.09
N LEU A 47 12.17 1.83 -23.94
CA LEU A 47 10.88 1.27 -23.52
C LEU A 47 9.86 2.36 -23.14
N VAL A 48 10.31 3.43 -22.48
CA VAL A 48 9.49 4.60 -22.14
C VAL A 48 9.15 5.42 -23.39
N ALA A 49 10.09 5.56 -24.33
CA ALA A 49 9.82 6.22 -25.62
C ALA A 49 8.81 5.43 -26.48
N ALA A 50 8.85 4.09 -26.44
CA ALA A 50 7.93 3.23 -27.18
C ALA A 50 6.49 3.25 -26.61
N THR A 51 6.33 3.42 -25.30
CA THR A 51 5.01 3.55 -24.64
C THR A 51 4.40 4.94 -24.85
N ALA A 52 5.21 6.00 -24.88
CA ALA A 52 4.74 7.36 -25.11
C ALA A 52 4.30 7.63 -26.57
N ALA A 53 4.77 6.85 -27.54
CA ALA A 53 4.51 7.07 -28.97
C ALA A 53 3.10 6.68 -29.45
N GLY A 54 2.23 6.15 -28.58
CA GLY A 54 0.79 6.05 -28.84
C GLY A 54 0.40 5.31 -30.12
N ALA A 55 1.24 4.40 -30.62
CA ALA A 55 1.03 3.69 -31.87
C ALA A 55 0.62 2.23 -31.62
N LEU A 56 -0.70 2.03 -31.68
CA LEU A 56 -1.41 0.86 -32.23
C LEU A 56 -1.49 -0.50 -31.49
N VAL A 57 -2.75 -0.83 -31.19
CA VAL A 57 -3.52 -2.00 -31.67
C VAL A 57 -3.03 -3.40 -31.27
N HIS A 58 -3.78 -4.03 -30.35
CA HIS A 58 -4.20 -5.44 -30.27
C HIS A 58 -3.44 -6.48 -31.13
N SER A 59 -2.11 -6.53 -31.02
CA SER A 59 -1.32 -7.60 -31.60
C SER A 59 -1.01 -8.64 -30.52
N PRO A 60 -1.39 -9.92 -30.70
CA PRO A 60 -1.08 -10.99 -29.75
C PRO A 60 0.44 -11.21 -29.58
N ALA A 61 1.24 -10.77 -30.55
CA ALA A 61 2.70 -10.78 -30.43
C ALA A 61 3.22 -9.71 -29.46
N LEU A 62 2.55 -8.55 -29.39
CA LEU A 62 2.94 -7.46 -28.49
C LEU A 62 2.58 -7.77 -27.03
N THR A 63 1.45 -8.44 -26.78
CA THR A 63 1.09 -8.93 -25.44
C THR A 63 2.06 -10.01 -24.94
N MET A 64 2.51 -10.93 -25.81
CA MET A 64 3.54 -11.93 -25.45
C MET A 64 4.88 -11.28 -25.11
N VAL A 65 5.29 -10.24 -25.84
CA VAL A 65 6.52 -9.49 -25.55
C VAL A 65 6.39 -8.70 -24.24
N LEU A 66 5.25 -8.04 -24.00
CA LEU A 66 5.00 -7.32 -22.75
C LEU A 66 4.94 -8.25 -21.55
N LEU A 67 4.33 -9.44 -21.69
CA LEU A 67 4.31 -10.46 -20.64
C LEU A 67 5.73 -10.97 -20.36
N GLY A 68 6.53 -11.21 -21.40
CA GLY A 68 7.93 -11.60 -21.26
C GLY A 68 8.78 -10.54 -20.55
N VAL A 69 8.58 -9.26 -20.88
CA VAL A 69 9.25 -8.14 -20.20
C VAL A 69 8.78 -8.01 -18.75
N PHE A 70 7.48 -8.17 -18.48
CA PHE A 70 6.93 -8.12 -17.12
C PHE A 70 7.47 -9.25 -16.24
N VAL A 71 7.53 -10.48 -16.75
CA VAL A 71 8.12 -11.62 -16.05
C VAL A 71 9.61 -11.39 -15.81
N LEU A 72 10.34 -10.86 -16.80
CA LEU A 72 11.76 -10.52 -16.64
C LEU A 72 11.97 -9.44 -15.56
N VAL A 73 11.14 -8.41 -15.51
CA VAL A 73 11.19 -7.34 -14.49
C VAL A 73 10.87 -7.90 -13.11
N MET A 74 9.83 -8.73 -12.98
CA MET A 74 9.50 -9.39 -11.72
C MET A 74 10.61 -10.33 -11.25
N LEU A 75 11.27 -11.04 -12.18
CA LEU A 75 12.39 -11.92 -11.87
C LEU A 75 13.63 -11.11 -11.47
N VAL A 76 13.87 -9.95 -12.07
CA VAL A 76 14.91 -9.01 -11.64
C VAL A 76 14.59 -8.41 -10.27
N ILE A 77 13.35 -8.05 -9.97
CA ILE A 77 12.93 -7.54 -8.64
C ILE A 77 13.08 -8.63 -7.58
N ALA A 78 12.68 -9.88 -7.88
CA ALA A 78 12.84 -11.02 -6.99
C ALA A 78 14.32 -11.38 -6.76
N PHE A 79 15.17 -11.27 -7.79
CA PHE A 79 16.60 -11.57 -7.69
C PHE A 79 17.36 -10.44 -6.97
N VAL A 80 17.08 -9.18 -7.32
CA VAL A 80 17.65 -7.98 -6.66
C VAL A 80 17.15 -7.83 -5.22
N GLY A 81 15.96 -8.34 -4.88
CA GLY A 81 15.46 -8.40 -3.51
C GLY A 81 16.21 -9.39 -2.60
N THR A 82 17.01 -10.30 -3.17
CA THR A 82 17.78 -11.31 -2.40
C THR A 82 19.28 -11.04 -2.33
N GLU A 83 19.82 -10.18 -3.22
CA GLU A 83 21.20 -9.74 -3.12
C GLU A 83 21.29 -8.51 -2.21
N ARG A 84 22.07 -8.64 -1.12
CA ARG A 84 22.40 -7.55 -0.19
C ARG A 84 22.66 -6.26 -0.97
N LEU A 85 21.72 -5.31 -0.87
CA LEU A 85 21.85 -3.98 -1.44
C LEU A 85 23.23 -3.41 -1.08
N PRO A 86 23.92 -2.74 -2.02
CA PRO A 86 25.24 -2.18 -1.77
C PRO A 86 25.18 -1.26 -0.54
N ALA A 87 26.24 -1.28 0.29
CA ALA A 87 26.33 -0.56 1.57
C ALA A 87 25.94 0.94 1.50
N GLN A 88 25.88 1.52 0.30
CA GLN A 88 25.36 2.86 0.00
C GLN A 88 23.88 3.07 0.38
N TYR A 89 23.08 2.01 0.54
CA TYR A 89 21.68 2.11 0.97
C TYR A 89 21.47 2.06 2.49
N GLN A 90 22.55 1.92 3.28
CA GLN A 90 22.50 1.93 4.74
C GLN A 90 22.69 3.32 5.35
N ILE A 91 22.77 4.38 4.52
CA ILE A 91 22.95 5.74 5.00
C ILE A 91 21.71 6.14 5.81
N PRO A 92 21.86 6.43 7.12
CA PRO A 92 20.73 6.79 7.97
C PRO A 92 20.06 8.05 7.44
N LEU A 93 18.74 8.07 7.57
CA LEU A 93 17.92 9.21 7.21
C LEU A 93 18.19 10.39 8.11
N THR A 94 18.32 11.54 7.50
CA THR A 94 18.36 12.81 8.21
C THR A 94 16.94 13.32 8.45
N ALA A 95 16.74 14.05 9.56
CA ALA A 95 15.47 14.70 9.84
C ALA A 95 15.08 15.75 8.77
N TYR A 96 16.05 16.24 8.00
CA TYR A 96 15.80 17.16 6.88
C TYR A 96 15.15 16.44 5.70
N GLU A 97 15.72 15.32 5.24
CA GLU A 97 15.18 14.50 4.14
C GLU A 97 13.73 14.08 4.43
N VAL A 98 13.44 13.66 5.66
CA VAL A 98 12.08 13.23 6.05
C VAL A 98 11.08 14.40 6.02
N ARG A 99 11.50 15.61 6.43
CA ARG A 99 10.63 16.81 6.36
C ARG A 99 10.35 17.26 4.93
N GLU A 100 11.30 17.07 4.02
CA GLU A 100 11.10 17.40 2.61
C GLU A 100 10.00 16.50 2.00
N VAL A 101 10.08 15.19 2.24
CA VAL A 101 9.04 14.23 1.82
C VAL A 101 7.69 14.59 2.44
N GLN A 102 7.69 14.96 3.73
CA GLN A 102 6.47 15.34 4.46
C GLN A 102 5.69 16.49 3.79
N GLN A 103 6.37 17.45 3.14
CA GLN A 103 5.71 18.58 2.46
C GLN A 103 4.92 18.15 1.22
N ASN A 104 5.30 17.03 0.61
CA ASN A 104 4.67 16.51 -0.60
C ASN A 104 3.53 15.52 -0.29
N VAL A 105 3.48 15.00 0.93
CA VAL A 105 2.50 14.01 1.37
C VAL A 105 1.15 14.69 1.65
N LYS A 106 0.12 14.28 0.90
CA LYS A 106 -1.25 14.77 1.08
C LYS A 106 -2.00 14.04 2.20
N ASP A 107 -1.73 12.75 2.38
CA ASP A 107 -2.40 11.92 3.38
C ASP A 107 -2.02 12.35 4.81
N PRO A 108 -2.99 12.76 5.66
CA PRO A 108 -2.72 13.14 7.04
C PRO A 108 -2.12 12.01 7.90
N LEU A 109 -2.45 10.75 7.62
CA LEU A 109 -1.92 9.60 8.36
C LEU A 109 -0.42 9.43 8.09
N GLN A 110 -0.05 9.39 6.81
CA GLN A 110 1.35 9.33 6.37
C GLN A 110 2.14 10.54 6.91
N ARG A 111 1.56 11.75 6.88
CA ARG A 111 2.19 12.95 7.47
C ARG A 111 2.47 12.79 8.96
N SER A 112 1.51 12.28 9.72
CA SER A 112 1.64 12.05 11.17
C SER A 112 2.72 11.01 11.47
N PHE A 113 2.82 9.96 10.65
CA PHE A 113 3.88 8.96 10.74
C PHE A 113 5.27 9.57 10.48
N LEU A 114 5.42 10.40 9.44
CA LEU A 114 6.69 11.07 9.17
C LEU A 114 7.10 12.04 10.30
N GLU A 115 6.16 12.69 10.97
CA GLU A 115 6.45 13.50 12.18
C GLU A 115 6.98 12.65 13.33
N LEU A 116 6.43 11.46 13.52
CA LEU A 116 6.90 10.49 14.50
C LEU A 116 8.32 10.02 14.15
N VAL A 117 8.60 9.70 12.88
CA VAL A 117 9.95 9.34 12.40
C VAL A 117 10.94 10.47 12.69
N VAL A 118 10.61 11.72 12.36
CA VAL A 118 11.43 12.89 12.69
C VAL A 118 11.67 12.99 14.19
N SER A 119 10.65 12.73 15.01
CA SER A 119 10.77 12.73 16.47
C SER A 119 11.71 11.64 16.99
N ALA A 120 11.65 10.44 16.40
CA ALA A 120 12.53 9.32 16.73
C ALA A 120 13.98 9.58 16.30
N ILE A 121 14.23 10.13 15.11
CA ILE A 121 15.59 10.52 14.65
C ILE A 121 16.22 11.52 15.63
N ASN A 122 15.45 12.54 16.03
CA ASN A 122 15.91 13.58 16.96
C ASN A 122 15.98 13.11 18.42
N THR A 123 15.57 11.88 18.71
CA THR A 123 15.74 11.30 20.04
C THR A 123 17.22 10.89 20.19
N PRO A 124 17.92 11.42 21.22
CA PRO A 124 19.30 11.04 21.47
C PRO A 124 19.43 9.53 21.62
N PRO A 125 20.51 8.92 21.11
CA PRO A 125 20.74 7.49 21.35
C PRO A 125 20.75 7.24 22.86
N THR A 126 20.03 6.21 23.27
CA THR A 126 19.93 5.84 24.68
C THR A 126 20.86 4.68 24.99
N GLN A 127 21.20 4.51 26.27
CA GLN A 127 21.96 3.33 26.71
C GLN A 127 21.09 2.07 26.81
N ASP A 128 19.84 2.15 26.37
CA ASP A 128 18.85 1.08 26.44
C ASP A 128 18.58 0.57 25.03
N ALA A 129 19.35 -0.44 24.63
CA ALA A 129 19.31 -0.99 23.28
C ALA A 129 17.94 -1.63 22.97
N ASP A 130 17.31 -2.25 23.97
CA ASP A 130 16.02 -2.94 23.85
C ASP A 130 14.89 -1.92 23.60
N ALA A 131 14.95 -0.77 24.27
CA ALA A 131 14.02 0.34 24.01
C ALA A 131 14.18 0.90 22.58
N GLU A 132 15.42 1.07 22.10
CA GLU A 132 15.64 1.52 20.72
C GLU A 132 15.15 0.50 19.69
N GLU A 133 15.37 -0.79 19.94
CA GLU A 133 14.88 -1.87 19.07
C GLU A 133 13.36 -1.88 19.02
N SER A 134 12.70 -1.78 20.19
CA SER A 134 11.24 -1.70 20.28
C SER A 134 10.67 -0.54 19.46
N VAL A 135 11.34 0.62 19.48
CA VAL A 135 10.94 1.78 18.66
C VAL A 135 11.15 1.51 17.18
N ARG A 136 12.28 0.89 16.76
CA ARG A 136 12.48 0.52 15.34
C ARG A 136 11.39 -0.42 14.86
N ASP A 137 11.07 -1.43 15.65
CA ASP A 137 10.06 -2.42 15.29
C ASP A 137 8.67 -1.80 15.24
N ALA A 138 8.34 -0.91 16.16
CA ALA A 138 7.10 -0.15 16.10
C ALA A 138 7.02 0.72 14.84
N LEU A 139 8.10 1.42 14.48
CA LEU A 139 8.13 2.24 13.26
C LEU A 139 8.00 1.41 11.99
N ARG A 140 8.69 0.26 11.90
CA ARG A 140 8.55 -0.68 10.78
C ARG A 140 7.13 -1.20 10.68
N ALA A 141 6.54 -1.61 11.80
CA ALA A 141 5.16 -2.11 11.85
C ALA A 141 4.15 -1.04 11.42
N LEU A 142 4.30 0.20 11.90
CA LEU A 142 3.46 1.32 11.45
C LEU A 142 3.62 1.60 9.96
N GLY A 143 4.86 1.65 9.45
CA GLY A 143 5.14 1.88 8.04
C GLY A 143 4.51 0.80 7.15
N ALA A 144 4.66 -0.47 7.54
CA ALA A 144 4.02 -1.60 6.86
C ALA A 144 2.49 -1.49 6.92
N GLY A 145 1.92 -1.29 8.11
CA GLY A 145 0.46 -1.17 8.27
C GLY A 145 -0.13 -0.03 7.46
N ILE A 146 0.53 1.13 7.40
CA ILE A 146 0.06 2.28 6.60
C ILE A 146 0.11 1.98 5.10
N ALA A 147 1.15 1.30 4.61
CA ALA A 147 1.28 0.94 3.20
C ALA A 147 0.17 -0.01 2.72
N GLU A 148 -0.38 -0.81 3.63
CA GLU A 148 -1.46 -1.77 3.35
C GLU A 148 -2.85 -1.10 3.27
N LEU A 149 -3.05 0.04 3.94
CA LEU A 149 -4.35 0.71 4.00
C LEU A 149 -4.68 1.43 2.71
N VAL A 150 -5.95 1.35 2.30
CA VAL A 150 -6.48 2.15 1.19
C VAL A 150 -6.42 3.65 1.55
N PRO A 151 -6.02 4.53 0.62
CA PRO A 151 -6.16 5.97 0.81
C PRO A 151 -7.63 6.41 0.85
N LEU A 152 -7.96 7.37 1.72
CA LEU A 152 -9.32 7.94 1.83
C LEU A 152 -9.83 8.62 0.55
N THR A 153 -8.96 8.81 -0.45
CA THR A 153 -9.32 9.39 -1.75
C THR A 153 -9.87 8.37 -2.74
N ALA A 154 -9.94 7.09 -2.38
CA ALA A 154 -10.57 6.08 -3.23
C ALA A 154 -12.06 6.41 -3.40
N PRO A 155 -12.59 6.41 -4.64
CA PRO A 155 -14.00 6.66 -4.87
C PRO A 155 -14.84 5.61 -4.12
N GLU A 156 -15.76 6.06 -3.27
CA GLU A 156 -16.74 5.16 -2.68
C GLU A 156 -17.60 4.55 -3.80
N PRO A 157 -17.91 3.23 -3.74
CA PRO A 157 -18.89 2.64 -4.62
C PRO A 157 -20.21 3.40 -4.46
N ASN A 158 -20.71 3.98 -5.55
CA ASN A 158 -21.94 4.79 -5.55
C ASN A 158 -23.21 3.93 -5.46
N ASP A 159 -23.06 2.60 -5.42
CA ASP A 159 -24.17 1.67 -5.41
C ASP A 159 -24.59 1.37 -3.97
N ASP A 160 -25.82 1.76 -3.62
CA ASP A 160 -26.45 1.35 -2.36
C ASP A 160 -26.78 -0.16 -2.40
N PRO A 161 -26.14 -0.99 -1.54
CA PRO A 161 -26.40 -2.43 -1.49
C PRO A 161 -27.88 -2.76 -1.24
N ALA A 162 -28.59 -1.92 -0.47
CA ALA A 162 -30.00 -2.12 -0.17
C ALA A 162 -30.88 -1.88 -1.41
N ALA A 163 -30.55 -0.85 -2.20
CA ALA A 163 -31.24 -0.57 -3.46
C ALA A 163 -31.05 -1.71 -4.48
N LEU A 164 -29.83 -2.24 -4.61
CA LEU A 164 -29.54 -3.38 -5.48
C LEU A 164 -30.31 -4.64 -5.06
N ALA A 165 -30.35 -4.94 -3.76
CA ALA A 165 -31.09 -6.08 -3.23
C ALA A 165 -32.60 -5.94 -3.43
N ALA A 166 -33.15 -4.73 -3.26
CA ALA A 166 -34.56 -4.46 -3.51
C ALA A 166 -34.92 -4.64 -4.99
N GLU A 167 -34.07 -4.15 -5.90
CA GLU A 167 -34.25 -4.34 -7.35
C GLU A 167 -34.16 -5.82 -7.76
N ALA A 168 -33.21 -6.57 -7.19
CA ALA A 168 -33.10 -8.01 -7.41
C ALA A 168 -34.37 -8.76 -6.98
N ALA A 169 -34.91 -8.42 -5.79
CA ALA A 169 -36.15 -9.01 -5.30
C ALA A 169 -37.35 -8.66 -6.20
N ARG A 170 -37.42 -7.42 -6.71
CA ARG A 170 -38.44 -6.99 -7.67
C ARG A 170 -38.38 -7.80 -8.96
N LEU A 171 -37.20 -7.94 -9.58
CA LEU A 171 -37.03 -8.73 -10.81
C LEU A 171 -37.33 -10.21 -10.60
N SER A 172 -37.02 -10.76 -9.41
CA SER A 172 -37.36 -12.14 -9.06
C SER A 172 -38.88 -12.36 -8.98
N ALA A 173 -39.61 -11.41 -8.39
CA ALA A 173 -41.07 -11.43 -8.35
C ALA A 173 -41.67 -11.28 -9.76
N GLU A 174 -41.16 -10.36 -10.58
CA GLU A 174 -41.58 -10.20 -11.99
C GLU A 174 -41.36 -11.50 -12.79
N ALA A 175 -40.20 -12.15 -12.62
CA ALA A 175 -39.90 -13.42 -13.28
C ALA A 175 -40.78 -14.60 -12.85
N SER A 176 -41.42 -14.50 -11.68
CA SER A 176 -42.34 -15.52 -11.15
C SER A 176 -43.77 -15.33 -11.67
N ALA A 177 -44.13 -14.10 -12.02
CA ALA A 177 -45.42 -13.74 -12.61
C ALA A 177 -45.42 -13.80 -14.14
N GLU A 178 -44.25 -13.79 -14.78
CA GLU A 178 -44.09 -13.83 -16.23
C GLU A 178 -44.47 -15.20 -16.83
N ALA A 179 -45.27 -15.18 -17.90
CA ALA A 179 -45.75 -16.36 -18.59
C ALA A 179 -44.80 -16.84 -19.69
N ASP A 180 -44.05 -15.92 -20.32
CA ASP A 180 -43.02 -16.27 -21.29
C ASP A 180 -41.78 -16.83 -20.57
N ALA A 181 -41.49 -18.12 -20.80
CA ALA A 181 -40.39 -18.83 -20.16
C ALA A 181 -39.00 -18.20 -20.45
N VAL A 182 -38.79 -17.60 -21.62
CA VAL A 182 -37.52 -16.98 -22.00
C VAL A 182 -37.34 -15.67 -21.24
N VAL A 183 -38.39 -14.83 -21.21
CA VAL A 183 -38.38 -13.56 -20.46
C VAL A 183 -38.19 -13.83 -18.97
N ALA A 184 -38.95 -14.78 -18.41
CA ALA A 184 -38.81 -15.21 -17.02
C ALA A 184 -37.37 -15.67 -16.69
N SER A 185 -36.76 -16.48 -17.58
CA SER A 185 -35.38 -16.94 -17.41
C SER A 185 -34.37 -15.78 -17.43
N SER A 186 -34.55 -14.81 -18.33
CA SER A 186 -33.71 -13.62 -18.42
C SER A 186 -33.80 -12.74 -17.16
N LEU A 187 -35.01 -12.49 -16.67
CA LEU A 187 -35.26 -11.75 -15.45
C LEU A 187 -34.63 -12.43 -14.22
N ARG A 188 -34.70 -13.78 -14.11
CA ARG A 188 -34.01 -14.52 -13.04
C ARG A 188 -32.50 -14.35 -13.07
N ARG A 189 -31.86 -14.50 -14.24
CA ARG A 189 -30.40 -14.29 -14.36
C ARG A 189 -30.00 -12.86 -13.97
N ARG A 190 -30.81 -11.87 -14.34
CA ARG A 190 -30.58 -10.46 -13.95
C ARG A 190 -30.76 -10.25 -12.45
N ALA A 191 -31.80 -10.82 -11.86
CA ALA A 191 -32.03 -10.79 -10.42
C ALA A 191 -30.84 -11.42 -9.67
N GLU A 192 -30.37 -12.59 -10.09
CA GLU A 192 -29.20 -13.25 -9.51
C GLU A 192 -27.91 -12.41 -9.64
N ALA A 193 -27.70 -11.76 -10.78
CA ALA A 193 -26.56 -10.86 -10.98
C ALA A 193 -26.62 -9.65 -10.02
N LEU A 194 -27.79 -9.03 -9.86
CA LEU A 194 -27.98 -7.92 -8.93
C LEU A 194 -27.82 -8.34 -7.46
N THR A 195 -28.27 -9.54 -7.09
CA THR A 195 -28.04 -10.10 -5.74
C THR A 195 -26.55 -10.22 -5.47
N ARG A 196 -25.77 -10.78 -6.41
CA ARG A 196 -24.31 -10.88 -6.27
C ARG A 196 -23.65 -9.49 -6.18
N GLN A 197 -24.09 -8.52 -6.98
CA GLN A 197 -23.58 -7.16 -6.92
C GLN A 197 -23.89 -6.50 -5.57
N ALA A 198 -25.09 -6.70 -5.02
CA ALA A 198 -25.48 -6.19 -3.70
C ALA A 198 -24.60 -6.78 -2.58
N GLU A 199 -24.33 -8.08 -2.62
CA GLU A 199 -23.45 -8.75 -1.65
C GLU A 199 -22.02 -8.19 -1.69
N ILE A 200 -21.47 -7.99 -2.89
CA ILE A 200 -20.13 -7.42 -3.06
C ILE A 200 -20.10 -5.97 -2.57
N ALA A 201 -21.09 -5.15 -2.94
CA ALA A 201 -21.19 -3.76 -2.48
C ALA A 201 -21.26 -3.68 -0.94
N ALA A 202 -22.03 -4.56 -0.30
CA ALA A 202 -22.13 -4.61 1.17
C ALA A 202 -20.80 -5.01 1.85
N ARG A 203 -20.07 -5.98 1.26
CA ARG A 203 -18.75 -6.38 1.77
C ARG A 203 -17.73 -5.26 1.60
N THR A 204 -17.69 -4.62 0.43
CA THR A 204 -16.82 -3.48 0.15
C THR A 204 -17.09 -2.32 1.11
N ALA A 205 -18.36 -1.94 1.32
CA ALA A 205 -18.72 -0.90 2.28
C ALA A 205 -18.29 -1.25 3.72
N THR A 206 -18.34 -2.53 4.10
CA THR A 206 -17.85 -2.98 5.40
C THR A 206 -16.34 -2.91 5.50
N LEU A 207 -15.59 -3.28 4.44
CA LEU A 207 -14.15 -3.11 4.41
C LEU A 207 -13.75 -1.64 4.48
N LEU A 208 -14.41 -0.74 3.74
CA LEU A 208 -14.11 0.69 3.80
C LEU A 208 -14.26 1.24 5.23
N ARG A 209 -15.37 0.92 5.91
CA ARG A 209 -15.55 1.30 7.33
C ARG A 209 -14.46 0.74 8.25
N ARG A 210 -14.03 -0.51 8.02
CA ARG A 210 -12.92 -1.10 8.79
C ARG A 210 -11.60 -0.41 8.47
N ASN A 211 -11.36 -0.03 7.22
CA ASN A 211 -10.19 0.73 6.81
C ASN A 211 -10.13 2.05 7.58
N ASP A 212 -11.24 2.79 7.61
CA ASP A 212 -11.31 4.07 8.31
C ASP A 212 -11.05 3.92 9.81
N ALA A 213 -11.65 2.90 10.43
CA ALA A 213 -11.41 2.59 11.84
C ALA A 213 -9.94 2.26 12.11
N LEU A 214 -9.31 1.42 11.30
CA LEU A 214 -7.88 1.09 11.42
C LEU A 214 -6.98 2.29 11.20
N ARG A 215 -7.31 3.16 10.24
CA ARG A 215 -6.58 4.42 10.01
C ARG A 215 -6.64 5.34 11.22
N GLN A 216 -7.82 5.46 11.86
CA GLN A 216 -7.99 6.23 13.09
C GLN A 216 -7.22 5.61 14.26
N GLU A 217 -7.25 4.29 14.39
CA GLU A 217 -6.51 3.58 15.43
C GLU A 217 -5.00 3.76 15.27
N ILE A 218 -4.46 3.58 14.06
CA ILE A 218 -3.04 3.80 13.76
C ILE A 218 -2.64 5.25 14.04
N ALA A 219 -3.48 6.23 13.70
CA ALA A 219 -3.23 7.63 14.05
C ALA A 219 -3.14 7.82 15.58
N GLY A 220 -4.02 7.17 16.35
CA GLY A 220 -3.98 7.13 17.81
C GLY A 220 -2.68 6.49 18.33
N GLN A 221 -2.26 5.36 17.77
CA GLN A 221 -1.02 4.69 18.14
C GLN A 221 0.22 5.53 17.82
N ILE A 222 0.24 6.25 16.69
CA ILE A 222 1.29 7.22 16.36
C ILE A 222 1.39 8.31 17.44
N ALA A 223 0.25 8.87 17.86
CA ALA A 223 0.22 9.90 18.91
C ALA A 223 0.68 9.35 20.27
N ALA A 224 0.27 8.13 20.63
CA ALA A 224 0.70 7.45 21.84
C ALA A 224 2.22 7.19 21.84
N LEU A 225 2.77 6.71 20.73
CA LEU A 225 4.21 6.47 20.59
C LEU A 225 5.02 7.78 20.64
N ARG A 226 4.53 8.86 20.02
CA ARG A 226 5.15 10.19 20.14
C ARG A 226 5.20 10.67 21.59
N THR A 227 4.10 10.48 22.33
CA THR A 227 4.02 10.85 23.75
C THR A 227 4.98 10.00 24.58
N SER A 228 5.03 8.70 24.32
CA SER A 228 5.90 7.75 25.02
C SER A 228 7.38 8.02 24.73
N LEU A 229 7.74 8.35 23.49
CA LEU A 229 9.09 8.79 23.12
C LEU A 229 9.49 10.09 23.82
N ALA A 230 8.57 11.06 23.93
CA ALA A 230 8.82 12.30 24.66
C ALA A 230 9.01 12.04 26.17
N ALA A 231 8.18 11.19 26.77
CA ALA A 231 8.31 10.77 28.16
C ALA A 231 9.63 10.03 28.40
N PHE A 232 10.00 9.11 27.51
CA PHE A 232 11.27 8.37 27.56
C PHE A 232 12.50 9.26 27.48
N ARG A 233 12.45 10.34 26.70
CA ARG A 233 13.51 11.35 26.68
C ARG A 233 13.72 12.06 28.03
N ILE A 234 12.68 12.16 28.85
CA ILE A 234 12.70 12.85 30.14
C ILE A 234 12.97 11.86 31.29
N GLY A 235 12.30 10.72 31.30
CA GLY A 235 12.31 9.71 32.37
C GLY A 235 13.33 8.57 32.19
N GLY A 236 13.92 8.43 31.01
CA GLY A 236 14.90 7.37 30.71
C GLY A 236 14.33 5.97 30.93
N ARG A 237 15.12 5.08 31.56
CA ARG A 237 14.75 3.66 31.73
C ARG A 237 13.44 3.40 32.47
N GLN A 238 12.98 4.35 33.29
CA GLN A 238 11.74 4.17 34.08
C GLN A 238 10.49 4.05 33.19
N THR A 239 10.52 4.62 31.98
CA THR A 239 9.40 4.57 31.03
C THR A 239 9.66 3.61 29.86
N ALA A 240 10.73 2.80 29.91
CA ALA A 240 11.06 1.86 28.84
C ALA A 240 9.99 0.76 28.68
N HIS A 241 9.38 0.32 29.79
CA HIS A 241 8.29 -0.66 29.77
C HIS A 241 7.05 -0.11 29.06
N GLU A 242 6.67 1.14 29.34
CA GLU A 242 5.52 1.79 28.68
C GLU A 242 5.74 1.89 27.17
N LEU A 243 6.98 2.16 26.75
CA LEU A 243 7.35 2.21 25.35
C LEU A 243 7.25 0.83 24.67
N ALA A 244 7.66 -0.23 25.36
CA ALA A 244 7.54 -1.61 24.88
C ALA A 244 6.07 -2.04 24.73
N ASP A 245 5.20 -1.68 25.69
CA ASP A 245 3.77 -1.97 25.62
C ASP A 245 3.10 -1.29 24.41
N VAL A 246 3.46 -0.02 24.17
CA VAL A 246 2.97 0.72 22.99
C VAL A 246 3.49 0.09 21.69
N ALA A 247 4.77 -0.31 21.65
CA ALA A 247 5.34 -1.00 20.49
C ALA A 247 4.62 -2.33 20.19
N ALA A 248 4.35 -3.14 21.23
CA ALA A 248 3.62 -4.39 21.08
C ALA A 248 2.17 -4.15 20.62
N SER A 249 1.50 -3.09 21.12
CA SER A 249 0.18 -2.71 20.65
C SER A 249 0.18 -2.34 19.17
N ILE A 250 1.16 -1.54 18.74
CA ILE A 250 1.35 -1.14 17.34
C ILE A 250 1.53 -2.36 16.43
N GLN A 251 2.33 -3.34 16.84
CA GLN A 251 2.55 -4.55 16.05
C GLN A 251 1.24 -5.31 15.80
N ARG A 252 0.36 -5.42 16.81
CA ARG A 252 -0.95 -6.06 16.65
C ARG A 252 -1.83 -5.34 15.63
N VAL A 253 -1.89 -4.01 15.70
CA VAL A 253 -2.68 -3.20 14.75
C VAL A 253 -2.12 -3.31 13.33
N ALA A 254 -0.80 -3.35 13.17
CA ALA A 254 -0.16 -3.53 11.87
C ALA A 254 -0.48 -4.91 11.25
N ILE A 255 -0.52 -5.97 12.05
CA ILE A 255 -0.93 -7.31 11.60
C ILE A 255 -2.40 -7.28 11.13
N GLU A 256 -3.27 -6.59 11.85
CA GLU A 256 -4.68 -6.45 11.46
C GLU A 256 -4.84 -5.68 10.14
N ALA A 257 -4.06 -4.61 9.94
CA ALA A 257 -4.01 -3.89 8.66
C ALA A 257 -3.57 -4.81 7.50
N GLY A 258 -2.56 -5.66 7.71
CA GLY A 258 -2.14 -6.65 6.71
C GLY A 258 -3.22 -7.68 6.38
N ALA A 259 -3.91 -8.20 7.40
CA ALA A 259 -5.04 -9.12 7.21
C ALA A 259 -6.20 -8.46 6.43
N MET A 260 -6.38 -7.14 6.60
CA MET A 260 -7.37 -6.37 5.88
C MET A 260 -7.05 -6.28 4.37
N THR A 261 -5.78 -6.11 3.98
CA THR A 261 -5.38 -6.17 2.56
C THR A 261 -5.70 -7.52 1.95
N GLN A 262 -5.38 -8.61 2.64
CA GLN A 262 -5.69 -9.95 2.14
C GLN A 262 -7.20 -10.12 1.88
N ALA A 263 -8.04 -9.65 2.81
CA ALA A 263 -9.50 -9.68 2.64
C ALA A 263 -9.96 -8.83 1.43
N ARG A 264 -9.28 -7.71 1.15
CA ARG A 264 -9.56 -6.87 -0.04
C ARG A 264 -9.19 -7.60 -1.33
N ASP A 265 -8.04 -8.25 -1.36
CA ASP A 265 -7.57 -8.98 -2.53
C ASP A 265 -8.49 -10.17 -2.87
N GLU A 266 -9.03 -10.85 -1.85
CA GLU A 266 -10.05 -11.89 -2.03
C GLU A 266 -11.34 -11.34 -2.68
N ILE A 267 -11.78 -10.13 -2.31
CA ILE A 267 -12.93 -9.48 -2.97
C ILE A 267 -12.59 -9.09 -4.41
N ALA A 268 -11.38 -8.59 -4.67
CA ALA A 268 -10.95 -8.23 -6.02
C ALA A 268 -10.93 -9.46 -6.95
N VAL A 269 -10.46 -10.61 -6.45
CA VAL A 269 -10.52 -11.88 -7.18
C VAL A 269 -11.96 -12.33 -7.43
N ALA A 270 -12.85 -12.21 -6.43
CA ALA A 270 -14.26 -12.56 -6.57
C ALA A 270 -14.99 -11.68 -7.62
N LEU A 271 -14.62 -10.39 -7.69
CA LEU A 271 -15.12 -9.45 -8.69
C LEU A 271 -14.69 -9.84 -10.11
N LEU A 272 -13.40 -10.14 -10.31
CA LEU A 272 -12.88 -10.56 -11.61
C LEU A 272 -13.52 -11.86 -12.10
N GLY A 273 -13.65 -12.87 -11.23
CA GLY A 273 -14.33 -14.12 -11.58
C GLY A 273 -15.81 -13.95 -11.92
N SER A 274 -16.49 -12.98 -11.30
CA SER A 274 -17.89 -12.66 -11.62
C SER A 274 -18.04 -11.98 -12.98
N SER A 275 -17.06 -11.17 -13.39
CA SER A 275 -17.05 -10.52 -14.71
C SER A 275 -16.84 -11.52 -15.86
N GLU A 276 -15.98 -12.52 -15.67
CA GLU A 276 -15.74 -13.57 -16.68
C GLU A 276 -16.96 -14.46 -16.88
N ALA A 277 -17.70 -14.78 -15.81
CA ALA A 277 -18.93 -15.56 -15.89
C ALA A 277 -20.05 -14.85 -16.68
N LEU A 278 -20.07 -13.52 -16.69
CA LEU A 278 -21.07 -12.73 -17.42
C LEU A 278 -20.70 -12.51 -18.91
N GLY A 279 -19.40 -12.45 -19.24
CA GLY A 279 -18.93 -12.26 -20.63
C GLY A 279 -18.94 -13.53 -21.49
N GLY A 280 -19.04 -14.71 -20.88
CA GLY A 280 -18.97 -16.01 -21.59
C GLY A 280 -20.25 -16.47 -22.31
N HIS A 281 -21.29 -15.64 -22.41
CA HIS A 281 -22.58 -16.01 -23.01
C HIS A 281 -22.90 -15.31 -24.35
N GLU A 282 -21.95 -14.59 -24.95
CA GLU A 282 -22.12 -13.94 -26.27
C GLU A 282 -21.45 -14.69 -27.44
N ARG A 283 -21.31 -16.02 -27.39
CA ARG A 283 -20.78 -16.80 -28.52
C ARG A 283 -21.68 -17.95 -28.94
#